data_AF-A0A921N1M3-F1
#
_entry.id   AF-A0A921N1M3-F1
#
_cell.length_a   1.000
_cell.length_b   1.000
_cell.length_c   1.000
_cell.angle_alpha   90.00
_cell.angle_beta   90.00
_cell.angle_gamma   90.00
#
_symmetry.space_group_name_H-M   'P 1'
#
loop_
_entity.id
_entity.type
_entity.pdbx_description
1 polymer ?
#
loop_
_entity_poly.entity_id
_entity_poly.type
_entity_poly.pdbx_seq_one_letter_code
_entity_poly.pdbx_strand_id
1 'polypeptide(L)'
;HKHFEFGKGEKGKTVITREYPADWKRGDEPYYPVNDSKNNSLYKQYQELANKETENVIFGGRLGQYRYYNMDQVIGAALLTVKNEFE
;
A
#
# COMPACT_ATOMS: atom_id res chain seq x y z
N HIS A 1 8.74 6.02 -12.38
CA HIS A 1 9.55 7.01 -11.62
C HIS A 1 11.05 7.09 -11.98
N LYS A 2 11.56 6.41 -13.01
CA LYS A 2 13.00 6.42 -13.36
C LYS A 2 13.51 7.71 -14.05
N HIS A 3 12.65 8.67 -14.39
CA HIS A 3 13.01 9.88 -15.12
C HIS A 3 13.09 11.16 -14.27
N PHE A 4 12.88 11.05 -12.96
CA PHE A 4 12.87 12.19 -12.03
C PHE A 4 14.21 12.40 -11.30
N GLU A 5 15.31 11.87 -11.82
CA GLU A 5 16.64 12.29 -11.34
C GLU A 5 16.92 13.71 -11.84
N PHE A 6 16.98 14.67 -10.92
CA PHE A 6 17.35 16.06 -11.19
C PHE A 6 18.68 16.12 -11.94
N GLY A 7 18.65 16.58 -13.19
CA GLY A 7 19.84 16.84 -14.00
C GLY A 7 20.27 15.74 -14.99
N LYS A 8 19.65 14.55 -14.99
CA LYS A 8 19.95 13.47 -15.97
C LYS A 8 18.93 13.32 -17.10
N GLY A 9 17.92 14.18 -17.15
CA GLY A 9 16.95 14.21 -18.26
C GLY A 9 17.60 14.66 -19.56
N GLU A 10 17.14 14.11 -20.70
CA GLU A 10 17.58 14.57 -22.01
C GLU A 10 17.08 16.01 -22.25
N LYS A 11 18.02 16.95 -22.44
CA LYS A 11 17.69 18.36 -22.73
C LYS A 11 16.78 18.45 -23.95
N GLY A 12 15.68 19.19 -23.81
CA GLY A 12 14.71 19.39 -24.89
C GLY A 12 13.68 18.27 -25.08
N LYS A 13 13.67 17.25 -24.21
CA LYS A 13 12.64 16.19 -24.23
C LYS A 13 11.76 16.23 -22.97
N THR A 14 10.53 15.73 -23.11
CA THR A 14 9.57 15.58 -22.02
C THR A 14 8.95 14.20 -22.07
N VAL A 15 8.50 13.69 -20.92
CA VAL A 15 7.80 12.41 -20.79
C VAL A 15 6.39 12.69 -20.32
N ILE A 16 5.39 12.16 -21.04
CA ILE A 16 3.99 12.23 -20.67
C ILE A 16 3.53 10.81 -20.35
N THR A 17 2.98 10.63 -19.15
CA THR A 17 2.31 9.38 -18.77
C THR A 17 0.81 9.56 -18.90
N ARG A 18 0.12 8.55 -19.43
CA ARG A 18 -1.35 8.47 -19.41
C ARG A 18 -1.74 7.29 -18.55
N GLU A 19 -2.67 7.51 -17.64
CA GLU A 19 -3.17 6.47 -16.76
C GLU A 19 -4.54 6.02 -17.25
N TYR A 20 -4.75 4.71 -17.22
CA TYR A 20 -5.99 4.08 -17.66
C TYR A 20 -6.46 3.16 -16.53
N PRO A 21 -7.73 3.25 -16.09
CA PRO A 21 -8.27 2.31 -15.13
C PRO A 21 -8.34 0.90 -15.74
N ALA A 22 -8.08 -0.11 -14.93
CA ALA A 22 -8.19 -1.51 -15.31
C ALA A 22 -8.71 -2.32 -14.13
N ASP A 23 -9.49 -3.37 -14.42
CA ASP A 23 -9.86 -4.34 -13.41
C ASP A 23 -8.62 -5.12 -12.97
N TRP A 24 -8.48 -5.29 -11.65
CA TRP A 24 -7.35 -6.02 -11.09
C TRP A 24 -7.48 -7.52 -11.35
N LYS A 25 -6.37 -8.16 -11.71
CA LYS A 25 -6.22 -9.63 -11.77
C LYS A 25 -4.97 -10.05 -11.03
N ARG A 26 -4.94 -11.32 -10.62
CA ARG A 26 -3.77 -11.91 -9.97
C ARG A 26 -2.55 -11.77 -10.89
N GLY A 27 -1.48 -11.17 -10.36
CA GLY A 27 -0.27 -10.82 -11.11
C GLY A 27 -0.14 -9.33 -11.39
N ASP A 28 -1.23 -8.57 -11.29
CA ASP A 28 -1.19 -7.11 -11.40
C ASP A 28 -0.83 -6.47 -10.05
N GLU A 29 -0.18 -5.31 -10.11
CA GLU A 29 0.13 -4.52 -8.92
C GLU A 29 -1.16 -3.96 -8.29
N PRO A 30 -1.44 -4.25 -7.01
CA PRO A 30 -2.65 -3.76 -6.35
C PRO A 30 -2.49 -2.30 -5.93
N TYR A 31 -3.18 -1.39 -6.63
CA TYR A 31 -3.11 0.04 -6.37
C TYR A 31 -4.14 0.56 -5.36
N TYR A 32 -5.40 0.13 -5.46
CA TYR A 32 -6.51 0.66 -4.66
C TYR A 32 -7.34 -0.47 -4.05
N PRO A 33 -7.65 -0.43 -2.74
CA PRO A 33 -8.60 -1.37 -2.14
C PRO A 33 -10.02 -1.06 -2.62
N VAL A 34 -10.82 -2.11 -2.77
CA VAL A 34 -12.23 -1.98 -3.15
C VAL A 34 -13.07 -2.17 -1.89
N ASN A 35 -13.50 -1.06 -1.31
CA ASN A 35 -14.20 -1.05 -0.02
C ASN A 35 -15.68 -1.43 -0.20
N ASP A 36 -15.96 -2.71 -0.35
CA ASP A 36 -17.31 -3.28 -0.37
C ASP A 36 -17.53 -4.27 0.79
N SER A 37 -18.78 -4.67 1.01
CA SER A 37 -19.13 -5.57 2.12
C SER A 37 -18.42 -6.92 2.03
N LYS A 38 -18.23 -7.45 0.82
CA LYS A 38 -17.58 -8.74 0.57
C LYS A 38 -16.10 -8.68 0.93
N ASN A 39 -15.38 -7.68 0.42
CA ASN A 39 -13.95 -7.52 0.64
C ASN A 39 -13.65 -7.13 2.08
N ASN A 40 -14.49 -6.31 2.71
CA ASN A 40 -14.35 -5.98 4.13
C ASN A 40 -14.56 -7.22 5.02
N SER A 41 -15.51 -8.09 4.66
CA SER A 41 -15.73 -9.35 5.39
C SER A 41 -14.58 -10.34 5.21
N LEU A 42 -14.00 -10.40 4.00
CA LEU A 42 -12.82 -11.20 3.73
C LEU A 42 -11.58 -10.67 4.45
N TYR A 43 -11.37 -9.34 4.46
CA TYR A 43 -10.29 -8.71 5.19
C TYR A 43 -10.36 -9.02 6.69
N LYS A 44 -11.55 -8.97 7.31
CA LYS A 44 -11.73 -9.34 8.73
C LYS A 44 -11.27 -10.77 9.01
N GLN A 45 -11.58 -11.73 8.14
CA GLN A 45 -11.13 -13.11 8.30
C GLN A 45 -9.59 -13.22 8.24
N TYR A 46 -8.95 -12.49 7.32
CA TYR A 46 -7.48 -12.44 7.29
C TYR A 46 -6.87 -11.73 8.49
N GLN A 47 -7.52 -10.68 9.00
CA GLN A 47 -7.07 -9.99 10.21
C GLN A 47 -7.14 -10.92 11.42
N GLU A 48 -8.23 -11.69 11.57
CA GLU A 48 -8.34 -12.70 12.62
C GLU A 48 -7.28 -13.80 12.48
N LEU A 49 -7.00 -14.24 11.26
CA LEU A 49 -5.95 -15.23 10.97
C LEU A 49 -4.57 -14.70 11.37
N ALA A 50 -4.23 -13.48 10.96
CA ALA A 50 -2.98 -12.83 11.33
C ALA A 50 -2.82 -12.74 12.87
N ASN A 51 -3.88 -12.31 13.56
CA ASN A 51 -3.84 -12.21 15.02
C ASN A 51 -3.68 -13.57 15.73
N LYS A 52 -4.14 -14.67 15.11
CA LYS A 52 -4.09 -16.02 15.71
C LYS A 52 -2.81 -16.78 15.38
N GLU A 53 -2.31 -16.63 14.16
CA GLU A 53 -1.26 -17.52 13.63
C GLU A 53 0.13 -16.87 13.59
N THR A 54 0.24 -15.56 13.81
CA THR A 54 1.52 -14.87 13.70
C THR A 54 1.80 -14.00 14.92
N GLU A 55 2.48 -14.58 15.92
CA GLU A 55 2.84 -13.87 17.15
C GLU A 55 3.93 -12.80 16.94
N ASN A 56 4.85 -13.02 15.99
CA ASN A 56 6.02 -12.16 15.77
C ASN A 56 5.98 -11.44 14.40
N VAL A 57 4.78 -11.19 13.87
CA VAL A 57 4.60 -10.51 12.57
C VAL A 57 3.64 -9.35 12.71
N ILE A 58 4.07 -8.16 12.30
CA ILE A 58 3.23 -6.96 12.26
C ILE A 58 2.83 -6.65 10.81
N PHE A 59 1.53 -6.70 10.54
CA PHE A 59 0.98 -6.35 9.22
C PHE A 59 0.71 -4.85 9.12
N GLY A 60 1.52 -4.16 8.33
CA GLY A 60 1.48 -2.70 8.16
C GLY A 60 1.23 -2.23 6.73
N GLY A 61 0.97 -0.93 6.60
CA GLY A 61 0.87 -0.23 5.32
C GLY A 61 -0.38 -0.55 4.51
N ARG A 62 -0.43 -0.01 3.27
CA ARG A 62 -1.61 -0.07 2.40
C ARG A 62 -2.11 -1.50 2.16
N LEU A 63 -1.18 -2.41 1.86
CA LEU A 63 -1.49 -3.78 1.48
C LEU A 63 -1.73 -4.68 2.70
N GLY A 64 -0.89 -4.58 3.74
CA GLY A 64 -1.03 -5.37 4.95
C GLY A 64 -2.29 -5.03 5.76
N GLN A 65 -2.78 -3.79 5.67
CA GLN A 65 -3.97 -3.34 6.38
C GLN A 65 -5.21 -3.18 5.48
N TYR A 66 -5.11 -3.56 4.20
CA TYR A 66 -6.18 -3.40 3.21
C TYR A 66 -6.84 -1.99 3.26
N ARG A 67 -6.01 -0.95 3.32
CA ARG A 67 -6.48 0.43 3.53
C ARG A 67 -5.80 1.37 2.57
N TYR A 68 -6.58 2.30 2.00
CA TYR A 68 -6.00 3.38 1.23
C TYR A 68 -5.27 4.37 2.15
N TYR A 69 -3.97 4.55 1.94
CA TYR A 69 -3.14 5.51 2.65
C TYR A 69 -2.47 6.46 1.68
N ASN A 70 -2.50 7.74 2.03
CA ASN A 70 -1.55 8.72 1.50
C ASN A 70 -0.17 8.52 2.16
N MET A 71 0.86 9.15 1.58
CA MET A 71 2.25 9.00 2.05
C MET A 71 2.44 9.41 3.51
N ASP A 72 1.86 10.53 3.92
CA ASP A 72 1.90 11.04 5.30
C ASP A 72 1.26 10.07 6.29
N GLN A 73 0.12 9.48 5.91
CA GLN A 73 -0.62 8.56 6.76
C GLN A 73 0.14 7.25 6.99
N VAL A 74 0.75 6.69 5.93
CA VAL A 74 1.54 5.45 6.09
C VAL A 74 2.82 5.69 6.87
N ILE A 75 3.47 6.84 6.72
CA ILE A 75 4.63 7.22 7.54
C ILE A 75 4.22 7.35 9.01
N GLY A 76 3.15 8.07 9.30
CA GLY A 76 2.64 8.24 10.66
C GLY A 76 2.25 6.91 11.31
N ALA A 77 1.57 6.04 10.57
CA ALA A 77 1.21 4.71 11.03
C ALA A 77 2.45 3.87 11.36
N ALA A 78 3.48 3.89 10.51
CA ALA A 78 4.73 3.15 10.76
C ALA A 78 5.44 3.65 12.02
N LEU A 79 5.54 4.97 12.22
CA LEU A 79 6.16 5.54 13.42
C LEU A 79 5.39 5.16 14.69
N LEU A 80 4.06 5.21 14.65
CA LEU A 80 3.21 4.80 15.77
C LEU A 80 3.37 3.31 16.09
N THR A 81 3.40 2.45 15.06
CA THR A 81 3.62 1.01 15.23
C THR A 81 4.95 0.73 15.92
N VAL A 82 6.05 1.37 15.47
CA VAL A 82 7.36 1.21 16.10
C VAL A 82 7.32 1.69 17.55
N LYS A 83 6.73 2.86 17.81
CA LYS A 83 6.59 3.37 19.17
C LYS A 83 5.89 2.38 20.09
N ASN A 84 4.76 1.81 19.66
CA ASN A 84 3.98 0.86 20.47
C ASN A 84 4.67 -0.49 20.69
N GLU A 85 5.64 -0.86 19.85
CA GLU A 85 6.38 -2.13 19.99
C GLU A 85 7.54 -2.01 20.99
N PHE A 86 8.12 -0.82 21.13
CA PHE A 86 9.32 -0.58 21.92
C PHE A 86 9.09 0.22 23.22
N GLU A 87 7.86 0.70 23.46
CA GLU A 87 7.42 1.33 24.72
C GLU A 87 6.46 0.41 25.48
#